data_AF-A0A212D4J9-F1
#
_entry.id   AF-A0A212D4J9-F1
#
_cell.length_a   1.000
_cell.length_b   1.000
_cell.length_c   1.000
_cell.angle_alpha   90.00
_cell.angle_beta   90.00
_cell.angle_gamma   90.00
#
_symmetry.space_group_name_H-M   'P 1'
#
loop_
_entity.id
_entity.type
_entity.pdbx_description
1 polymer ?
#
loop_
_entity_poly.entity_id
_entity_poly.type
_entity_poly.pdbx_seq_one_letter_code
_entity_poly.pdbx_strand_id
1 'polypeptide(L)'
;MISIFEPPVRNSGIIGGKYLGRTKVVKPGSSVENPVYYGPSDFFIGAVIEVFGRRFVILDTDDYVLKYMESNAAQYSPEALLSIQNRIRKQEAPAPESDGYVLRFYAIWDDTDSMFGECRTYIIHYYLMDDTVEIREVHERNDGRDPFPLLMNRQRMPKVLVENA
;
A
#
# COMPACT_ATOMS: atom_id res chain seq x y z
N MET A 1 25.44 5.37 -4.51
CA MET A 1 25.57 4.66 -3.21
C MET A 1 24.22 4.06 -2.91
N ILE A 2 24.18 2.86 -2.33
CA ILE A 2 22.96 2.09 -2.08
C ILE A 2 22.73 2.02 -0.57
N SER A 3 21.47 2.11 -0.16
CA SER A 3 21.02 1.88 1.21
C SER A 3 19.76 1.02 1.17
N ILE A 4 19.67 0.04 2.07
CA ILE A 4 18.56 -0.90 2.13
C ILE A 4 17.98 -0.83 3.53
N PHE A 5 16.65 -0.75 3.61
CA PHE A 5 15.92 -0.67 4.86
C PHE A 5 14.88 -1.79 4.91
N GLU A 6 14.75 -2.41 6.07
CA GLU A 6 13.74 -3.41 6.37
C GLU A 6 12.58 -2.72 7.08
N PRO A 7 11.36 -2.76 6.51
CA PRO A 7 10.20 -2.11 7.12
C PRO A 7 9.84 -2.81 8.44
N PRO A 8 9.53 -2.07 9.52
CA PRO A 8 9.11 -2.66 10.78
C PRO A 8 7.71 -3.27 10.64
N VAL A 9 7.59 -4.58 10.90
CA VAL A 9 6.32 -5.31 10.87
C VAL A 9 5.92 -5.69 12.30
N ARG A 10 4.69 -5.37 12.71
CA ARG A 10 4.20 -5.72 14.06
C ARG A 10 4.16 -7.24 14.22
N ASN A 11 4.57 -7.72 15.40
CA ASN A 11 4.59 -9.15 15.76
C ASN A 11 5.52 -10.02 14.89
N SER A 12 6.45 -9.44 14.13
CA SER A 12 7.42 -10.24 13.34
C SER A 12 8.53 -10.86 14.20
N GLY A 13 8.76 -10.33 15.41
CA GLY A 13 9.92 -10.69 16.23
C GLY A 13 11.26 -10.18 15.68
N ILE A 14 11.25 -9.44 14.57
CA ILE A 14 12.43 -8.86 13.93
C ILE A 14 12.46 -7.37 14.22
N ILE A 15 13.59 -6.89 14.74
CA ILE A 15 13.85 -5.46 14.88
C ILE A 15 14.14 -4.93 13.47
N GLY A 16 13.15 -4.27 12.87
CA GLY A 16 13.31 -3.60 11.57
C GLY A 16 14.32 -2.44 11.63
N GLY A 17 14.58 -1.82 10.48
CA GLY A 17 15.47 -0.67 10.39
C GLY A 17 16.47 -0.76 9.25
N LYS A 18 17.68 -0.23 9.45
CA LYS A 18 18.71 -0.16 8.41
C LYS A 18 19.36 -1.52 8.21
N TYR A 19 19.02 -2.18 7.11
CA TYR A 19 19.69 -3.41 6.69
C TYR A 19 21.08 -3.13 6.12
N LEU A 20 21.21 -2.09 5.29
CA LEU A 20 22.47 -1.66 4.70
C LEU A 20 22.62 -0.14 4.75
N GLY A 21 23.70 0.32 5.36
CA GLY A 21 24.10 1.73 5.32
C GLY A 21 24.58 2.17 3.93
N ARG A 22 24.59 3.48 3.69
CA ARG A 22 24.99 4.08 2.40
C ARG A 22 26.39 3.60 2.00
N THR A 23 26.44 2.63 1.09
CA THR A 23 27.68 1.96 0.67
C THR A 23 27.63 1.72 -0.83
N LYS A 24 28.79 1.64 -1.48
CA LYS A 24 28.87 1.17 -2.87
C LYS A 24 28.87 -0.36 -2.87
N VAL A 25 27.87 -0.98 -3.50
CA VAL A 25 27.76 -2.44 -3.58
C VAL A 25 28.42 -2.92 -4.88
N VAL A 26 29.24 -3.96 -4.77
CA VAL A 26 29.92 -4.61 -5.89
C VAL A 26 29.02 -5.70 -6.50
N LYS A 27 29.12 -5.89 -7.82
CA LYS A 27 28.38 -6.94 -8.54
C LYS A 27 28.97 -8.33 -8.23
N PRO A 28 28.16 -9.40 -8.26
CA PRO A 28 28.56 -10.76 -7.87
C PRO A 28 29.59 -11.48 -8.79
N GLY A 29 30.27 -10.75 -9.67
CA GLY A 29 31.30 -11.31 -10.55
C GLY A 29 32.52 -10.40 -10.70
N SER A 30 32.65 -9.34 -9.91
CA SER A 30 33.80 -8.44 -9.99
C SER A 30 34.97 -8.98 -9.18
N SER A 31 36.13 -9.11 -9.83
CA SER A 31 37.40 -9.42 -9.15
C SER A 31 37.82 -8.29 -8.20
N VAL A 32 38.58 -8.63 -7.15
CA VAL A 32 39.12 -7.68 -6.16
C VAL A 32 39.94 -6.56 -6.83
N GLU A 33 40.58 -6.86 -7.96
CA GLU A 33 41.40 -5.93 -8.73
C GLU A 33 40.58 -4.95 -9.59
N ASN A 34 39.34 -5.29 -9.97
CA ASN A 34 38.47 -4.47 -10.81
C ASN A 34 37.02 -4.50 -10.30
N PRO A 35 36.71 -3.80 -9.19
CA PRO A 35 35.38 -3.79 -8.60
C PRO A 35 34.39 -3.05 -9.51
N VAL A 36 33.40 -3.80 -10.04
CA VAL A 36 32.28 -3.23 -10.79
C VAL A 36 31.13 -2.99 -9.82
N TYR A 37 30.71 -1.74 -9.71
CA TYR A 37 29.61 -1.36 -8.82
C TYR A 37 28.27 -1.37 -9.55
N TYR A 38 27.19 -1.56 -8.79
CA TYR A 38 25.83 -1.38 -9.32
C TYR A 38 25.58 0.09 -9.68
N GLY A 39 25.01 0.30 -10.87
CA GLY A 39 24.56 1.61 -11.36
C GLY A 39 23.04 1.64 -11.55
N PRO A 40 22.46 2.80 -11.90
CA PRO A 40 21.02 2.94 -12.10
C PRO A 40 20.43 1.95 -13.13
N SER A 41 21.18 1.65 -14.20
CA SER A 41 20.79 0.71 -15.25
C SER A 41 20.52 -0.71 -14.77
N ASP A 42 21.09 -1.11 -13.61
CA ASP A 42 20.90 -2.44 -13.03
C ASP A 42 19.61 -2.55 -12.20
N PHE A 43 18.95 -1.42 -11.89
CA PHE A 43 17.72 -1.39 -11.11
C PHE A 43 16.53 -1.26 -12.05
N PHE A 44 15.70 -2.29 -12.13
CA PHE A 44 14.42 -2.28 -12.84
C PHE A 44 13.47 -3.30 -12.19
N ILE A 45 12.17 -3.22 -12.49
CA ILE A 45 11.18 -4.14 -11.93
C ILE A 45 11.48 -5.56 -12.42
N GLY A 46 11.68 -6.50 -11.50
CA GLY A 46 12.09 -7.87 -11.76
C GLY A 46 13.61 -8.11 -11.70
N ALA A 47 14.43 -7.07 -11.55
CA ALA A 47 15.88 -7.22 -11.42
C ALA A 47 16.24 -7.94 -10.11
N VAL A 48 17.28 -8.78 -10.18
CA VAL A 48 17.82 -9.50 -9.02
C VAL A 48 19.17 -8.89 -8.64
N ILE A 49 19.24 -8.33 -7.45
CA ILE A 49 20.43 -7.67 -6.91
C ILE A 49 20.98 -8.51 -5.78
N GLU A 50 22.24 -8.91 -5.93
CA GLU A 50 22.95 -9.63 -4.89
C GLU A 50 23.79 -8.68 -4.03
N VAL A 51 23.56 -8.73 -2.71
CA VAL A 51 24.21 -7.87 -1.73
C VAL A 51 24.60 -8.71 -0.51
N PHE A 52 25.90 -8.86 -0.25
CA PHE A 52 26.46 -9.67 0.85
C PHE A 52 25.88 -11.09 0.94
N GLY A 53 25.76 -11.77 -0.21
CA GLY A 53 25.24 -13.15 -0.29
C GLY A 53 23.72 -13.26 -0.15
N ARG A 54 22.98 -12.14 -0.11
CA ARG A 54 21.51 -12.13 -0.15
C ARG A 54 21.02 -11.57 -1.47
N ARG A 55 20.01 -12.22 -2.05
CA ARG A 55 19.38 -11.81 -3.33
C ARG A 55 18.11 -11.01 -3.04
N PHE A 56 18.06 -9.79 -3.55
CA PHE A 56 16.92 -8.89 -3.49
C PHE A 56 16.29 -8.83 -4.87
N VAL A 57 15.01 -9.21 -4.97
CA VAL A 57 14.24 -9.06 -6.20
C VAL A 57 13.46 -7.77 -6.11
N ILE A 58 13.63 -6.88 -7.08
CA ILE A 58 12.85 -5.65 -7.14
C ILE A 58 11.44 -6.01 -7.62
N LEU A 59 10.46 -5.84 -6.74
CA LEU A 59 9.06 -6.16 -7.06
C LEU A 59 8.30 -4.94 -7.60
N ASP A 60 8.63 -3.75 -7.12
CA ASP A 60 7.94 -2.51 -7.48
C ASP A 60 8.89 -1.31 -7.34
N THR A 61 8.47 -0.17 -7.89
CA THR A 61 9.19 1.09 -7.90
C THR A 61 8.24 2.27 -7.69
N ASP A 62 8.73 3.37 -7.15
CA ASP A 62 7.96 4.61 -7.02
C ASP A 62 7.65 5.25 -8.38
N ASP A 63 6.60 6.07 -8.44
CA ASP A 63 6.18 6.77 -9.65
C ASP A 63 7.26 7.74 -10.18
N TYR A 64 8.09 8.31 -9.29
CA TYR A 64 9.22 9.14 -9.68
C TYR A 64 10.29 8.34 -10.43
N VAL A 65 10.56 7.12 -9.96
CA VAL A 65 11.56 6.23 -10.56
C VAL A 65 11.12 5.82 -11.98
N LEU A 66 9.82 5.57 -12.17
CA LEU A 66 9.26 5.27 -13.49
C LEU A 66 9.49 6.41 -14.48
N LYS A 67 9.16 7.64 -14.10
CA LYS A 67 9.38 8.83 -14.94
C LYS A 67 10.86 9.03 -15.29
N TYR A 68 11.74 8.75 -14.33
CA TYR A 68 13.19 8.79 -14.55
C TYR A 68 13.65 7.71 -15.53
N MET A 69 13.10 6.50 -15.44
CA MET A 69 13.40 5.40 -16.34
C MET A 69 12.89 5.67 -17.76
N GLU A 70 11.68 6.21 -17.91
CA GLU A 70 11.13 6.63 -19.21
C GLU A 70 12.00 7.70 -19.88
N SER A 71 12.44 8.69 -19.11
CA SER A 71 13.31 9.77 -19.62
C SER A 71 14.70 9.27 -20.02
N ASN A 72 15.19 8.21 -19.38
CA ASN A 72 16.51 7.61 -19.63
C ASN A 72 16.42 6.23 -20.27
N ALA A 73 15.36 5.96 -21.05
CA ALA A 73 15.07 4.63 -21.60
C ALA A 73 16.23 4.01 -22.39
N ALA A 74 17.09 4.84 -23.00
CA ALA A 74 18.28 4.40 -23.74
C ALA A 74 19.33 3.67 -22.88
N GLN A 75 19.32 3.83 -21.55
CA GLN A 75 20.27 3.22 -20.62
C GLN A 75 19.80 1.86 -20.07
N TYR A 76 18.57 1.46 -20.37
CA TYR A 76 17.93 0.27 -19.80
C TYR A 76 17.75 -0.82 -20.85
N SER A 77 17.71 -2.08 -20.39
CA SER A 77 17.43 -3.22 -21.27
C SER A 77 15.97 -3.19 -21.76
N PRO A 78 15.65 -3.84 -22.90
CA PRO A 78 14.26 -3.97 -23.34
C PRO A 78 13.37 -4.67 -22.30
N GLU A 79 13.91 -5.59 -21.50
CA GLU A 79 13.19 -6.24 -20.40
C GLU A 79 12.74 -5.25 -19.33
N ALA A 80 13.60 -4.28 -18.98
CA ALA A 80 13.27 -3.22 -18.04
C ALA A 80 12.12 -2.35 -18.58
N LEU A 81 12.13 -2.01 -19.88
CA LEU A 81 11.06 -1.22 -20.48
C LEU A 81 9.72 -1.96 -20.52
N LEU A 82 9.73 -3.27 -20.79
CA LEU A 82 8.54 -4.11 -20.73
C LEU A 82 7.95 -4.17 -19.31
N SER A 83 8.82 -4.21 -18.29
CA SER A 83 8.39 -4.22 -16.90
C SER A 83 7.62 -2.93 -16.52
N ILE A 84 8.10 -1.78 -17.00
CA ILE A 84 7.46 -0.47 -16.81
C ILE A 84 6.09 -0.45 -17.51
N GLN A 85 6.04 -0.86 -18.79
CA GLN A 85 4.79 -0.89 -19.54
C GLN A 85 3.74 -1.81 -18.92
N ASN A 86 4.15 -2.96 -18.40
CA ASN A 86 3.25 -3.88 -17.70
C ASN A 86 2.71 -3.28 -16.40
N ARG A 87 3.52 -2.52 -15.65
CA ARG A 87 3.05 -1.81 -14.44
C ARG A 87 2.04 -0.72 -14.78
N ILE A 88 2.32 0.08 -15.83
CA ILE A 88 1.40 1.11 -16.32
C ILE A 88 0.07 0.47 -16.73
N ARG A 89 0.10 -0.59 -17.52
CA ARG A 89 -1.11 -1.35 -17.90
C ARG A 89 -1.86 -1.94 -16.70
N LYS A 90 -1.16 -2.36 -15.66
CA LYS A 90 -1.78 -2.88 -14.44
C LYS A 90 -2.46 -1.78 -13.61
N GLN A 91 -1.91 -0.55 -13.62
CA GLN A 91 -2.53 0.62 -12.99
C GLN A 91 -3.67 1.23 -13.81
N GLU A 92 -3.53 1.24 -15.14
CA GLU A 92 -4.55 1.71 -16.09
C GLU A 92 -5.55 0.63 -16.50
N ALA A 93 -5.51 -0.55 -15.85
CA ALA A 93 -6.57 -1.52 -16.01
C ALA A 93 -7.89 -0.77 -15.72
N PRO A 94 -8.80 -0.65 -16.72
CA PRO A 94 -10.04 0.08 -16.52
C PRO A 94 -10.67 -0.54 -15.29
N ALA A 95 -11.01 0.32 -14.33
CA ALA A 95 -11.73 -0.06 -13.12
C ALA A 95 -12.78 -1.11 -13.56
N PRO A 96 -12.66 -2.40 -13.16
CA PRO A 96 -13.59 -3.44 -13.60
C PRO A 96 -15.01 -2.89 -13.52
N GLU A 97 -15.75 -2.96 -14.62
CA GLU A 97 -17.07 -2.37 -14.81
C GLU A 97 -17.92 -2.56 -13.55
N SER A 98 -18.16 -1.47 -12.81
CA SER A 98 -19.21 -1.21 -11.78
C SER A 98 -19.72 -2.31 -10.82
N ASP A 99 -19.23 -3.54 -10.82
CA ASP A 99 -19.95 -4.68 -10.24
C ASP A 99 -19.63 -4.96 -8.77
N GLY A 100 -19.03 -3.99 -8.07
CA GLY A 100 -18.78 -4.15 -6.63
C GLY A 100 -17.96 -3.08 -5.95
N TYR A 101 -17.89 -1.86 -6.49
CA TYR A 101 -17.19 -0.80 -5.77
C TYR A 101 -17.95 -0.40 -4.51
N VAL A 102 -17.31 -0.66 -3.38
CA VAL A 102 -17.73 -0.18 -2.07
C VAL A 102 -16.73 0.88 -1.64
N LEU A 103 -17.20 2.11 -1.49
CA LEU A 103 -16.39 3.16 -0.88
C LEU A 103 -16.38 2.92 0.62
N ARG A 104 -15.19 2.70 1.18
CA ARG A 104 -14.99 2.47 2.61
C ARG A 104 -14.45 3.73 3.27
N PHE A 105 -15.26 4.35 4.12
CA PHE A 105 -14.86 5.51 4.92
C PHE A 105 -14.63 5.10 6.37
N TYR A 106 -13.61 5.68 7.00
CA TYR A 106 -13.33 5.52 8.41
C TYR A 106 -13.88 6.74 9.15
N ALA A 107 -14.78 6.52 10.09
CA ALA A 107 -15.47 7.56 10.83
C ALA A 107 -15.25 7.37 12.34
N ILE A 108 -15.35 8.46 13.08
CA ILE A 108 -15.35 8.45 14.54
C ILE A 108 -16.66 9.12 14.98
N TRP A 109 -17.40 8.47 15.86
CA TRP A 109 -18.47 9.11 16.61
C TRP A 109 -17.89 9.52 17.96
N ASP A 110 -17.78 10.83 18.14
CA ASP A 110 -17.40 11.42 19.41
C ASP A 110 -18.66 11.68 20.25
N ASP A 111 -18.87 10.90 21.30
CA ASP A 111 -19.95 11.09 22.28
C ASP A 111 -19.39 11.51 23.65
N THR A 112 -18.17 12.05 23.71
CA THR A 112 -17.46 12.33 24.98
C THR A 112 -18.14 13.37 25.88
N ASP A 113 -19.11 14.11 25.38
CA ASP A 113 -19.93 15.07 26.15
C ASP A 113 -20.99 14.37 27.03
N SER A 114 -21.27 13.09 26.77
CA SER A 114 -22.16 12.26 27.60
C SER A 114 -21.46 11.74 28.86
N MET A 115 -22.20 11.58 29.96
CA MET A 115 -21.67 11.12 31.26
C MET A 115 -20.97 9.75 31.23
N PHE A 116 -21.23 8.95 30.20
CA PHE A 116 -20.56 7.68 29.92
C PHE A 116 -20.12 7.58 28.45
N GLY A 117 -19.83 8.74 27.85
CA GLY A 117 -19.48 8.93 26.46
C GLY A 117 -18.13 8.34 26.10
N GLU A 118 -18.02 7.74 24.90
CA GLU A 118 -16.77 7.21 24.37
C GLU A 118 -16.60 7.58 22.90
N CYS A 119 -15.36 7.81 22.47
CA CYS A 119 -15.02 7.96 21.05
C CYS A 119 -15.03 6.58 20.39
N ARG A 120 -16.02 6.32 19.54
CA ARG A 120 -16.19 5.04 18.86
C ARG A 120 -15.80 5.15 17.41
N THR A 121 -15.09 4.14 16.90
CA THR A 121 -14.68 4.10 15.49
C THR A 121 -15.64 3.24 14.68
N TYR A 122 -15.99 3.73 13.49
CA TYR A 122 -16.93 3.11 12.58
C TYR A 122 -16.33 3.02 11.18
N ILE A 123 -16.78 2.01 10.44
CA ILE A 123 -16.54 1.86 9.01
C ILE A 123 -17.88 2.05 8.31
N ILE A 124 -17.91 3.00 7.38
CA ILE A 124 -19.07 3.26 6.52
C ILE A 124 -18.77 2.67 5.15
N HIS A 125 -19.64 1.76 4.69
CA HIS A 125 -19.62 1.22 3.35
C HIS A 125 -20.69 1.91 2.50
N TYR A 126 -20.28 2.58 1.43
CA TYR A 126 -21.18 3.13 0.42
C TYR A 126 -21.10 2.27 -0.83
N TYR A 127 -22.21 1.62 -1.16
CA TYR A 127 -22.32 0.73 -2.32
C TYR A 127 -22.73 1.55 -3.54
N LEU A 128 -21.81 1.72 -4.48
CA LEU A 128 -22.05 2.50 -5.71
C LEU A 128 -23.07 1.84 -6.65
N MET A 129 -23.29 0.54 -6.50
CA MET A 129 -24.20 -0.23 -7.36
C MET A 129 -25.69 0.07 -7.11
N ASP A 130 -26.08 0.46 -5.90
CA ASP A 130 -27.50 0.62 -5.53
C ASP A 130 -27.79 1.82 -4.61
N ASP A 131 -26.78 2.67 -4.40
CA ASP A 131 -26.79 3.83 -3.51
C ASP A 131 -27.18 3.48 -2.06
N THR A 132 -26.81 2.28 -1.59
CA THR A 132 -27.05 1.87 -0.20
C THR A 132 -25.85 2.11 0.70
N VAL A 133 -26.14 2.31 1.99
CA VAL A 133 -25.13 2.55 3.03
C VAL A 133 -25.26 1.48 4.11
N GLU A 134 -24.14 0.91 4.53
CA GLU A 134 -24.02 0.03 5.69
C GLU A 134 -23.00 0.64 6.66
N ILE A 135 -23.31 0.64 7.96
CA ILE A 135 -22.42 1.18 9.00
C ILE A 135 -22.07 0.06 9.97
N ARG A 136 -20.77 -0.20 10.12
CA ARG A 136 -20.24 -1.19 11.04
C ARG A 136 -19.41 -0.53 12.14
N GLU A 137 -19.63 -0.96 13.38
CA GLU A 137 -18.79 -0.62 14.51
C GLU A 137 -17.46 -1.37 14.41
N VAL A 138 -16.35 -0.74 14.80
CA VAL A 138 -15.06 -1.43 14.86
C VAL A 138 -14.78 -1.77 16.31
N HIS A 139 -14.84 -3.07 16.62
CA HIS A 139 -14.55 -3.59 17.94
C HIS A 139 -13.05 -3.84 18.14
N GLU A 140 -12.58 -3.55 19.35
CA GLU A 140 -11.22 -3.86 19.78
C GLU A 140 -11.20 -5.18 20.57
N ARG A 141 -10.02 -5.80 20.68
CA ARG A 141 -9.89 -7.03 21.46
C ARG A 141 -10.15 -6.73 22.95
N ASN A 142 -11.04 -7.52 23.56
CA ASN A 142 -11.45 -7.38 24.96
C ASN A 142 -12.25 -6.11 25.28
N ASP A 143 -12.99 -5.56 24.31
CA ASP A 143 -13.88 -4.40 24.57
C ASP A 143 -15.16 -4.75 25.35
N GLY A 144 -15.43 -6.05 25.55
CA GLY A 144 -16.60 -6.53 26.28
C GLY A 144 -17.93 -6.33 25.57
N ARG A 145 -17.91 -6.04 24.26
CA ARG A 145 -19.10 -5.76 23.45
C ARG A 145 -19.58 -6.96 22.66
N ASP A 146 -20.78 -6.79 22.09
CA ASP A 146 -21.42 -7.81 21.27
C ASP A 146 -20.55 -8.12 20.02
N PRO A 147 -20.26 -9.40 19.74
CA PRO A 147 -19.47 -9.81 18.58
C PRO A 147 -20.11 -9.48 17.21
N PHE A 148 -21.35 -8.96 17.16
CA PHE A 148 -22.02 -8.53 15.94
C PHE A 148 -21.92 -6.99 15.74
N PRO A 149 -20.90 -6.48 15.01
CA PRO A 149 -20.57 -5.06 14.86
C PRO A 149 -21.51 -4.25 13.95
N LEU A 150 -22.79 -4.56 13.86
CA LEU A 150 -23.67 -3.90 12.89
C LEU A 150 -24.49 -2.80 13.58
N LEU A 151 -24.07 -1.54 13.37
CA LEU A 151 -24.83 -0.38 13.83
C LEU A 151 -26.06 -0.15 12.94
N MET A 152 -25.88 -0.29 11.62
CA MET A 152 -26.94 -0.05 10.66
C MET A 152 -26.86 -1.03 9.49
N ASN A 153 -27.96 -1.75 9.28
CA ASN A 153 -28.13 -2.65 8.14
C ASN A 153 -28.11 -1.86 6.84
N ARG A 154 -27.68 -2.52 5.76
CA ARG A 154 -27.66 -1.95 4.41
C ARG A 154 -29.03 -1.38 4.05
N GLN A 155 -29.11 -0.07 3.92
CA GLN A 155 -30.33 0.63 3.54
C GLN A 155 -30.02 1.93 2.79
N ARG A 156 -31.01 2.47 2.09
CA ARG A 156 -30.90 3.79 1.47
C ARG A 156 -31.04 4.87 2.53
N MET A 157 -30.09 5.80 2.57
CA MET A 157 -30.12 6.92 3.51
C MET A 157 -30.92 8.10 2.91
N PRO A 158 -31.95 8.60 3.60
CA PRO A 158 -32.61 9.83 3.19
C PRO A 158 -31.63 11.01 3.34
N LYS A 159 -31.49 11.82 2.29
CA LYS A 159 -30.60 13.01 2.30
C LYS A 159 -31.14 14.18 3.13
N VAL A 160 -32.42 14.14 3.50
CA VAL A 160 -33.10 15.19 4.25
C VAL A 160 -33.85 14.52 5.39
N LEU A 161 -33.56 14.92 6.63
CA LEU A 161 -34.43 14.64 7.75
C LEU A 161 -35.64 15.56 7.60
N VAL A 162 -36.80 15.00 7.27
CA VAL A 162 -38.05 15.76 7.36
C VAL A 162 -38.29 15.95 8.86
N GLU A 163 -38.01 17.16 9.36
CA GLU A 163 -38.41 17.57 10.69
C GLU A 163 -39.95 17.56 10.73
N ASN A 164 -40.53 16.47 11.19
CA ASN A 164 -41.93 16.46 11.56
C ASN A 164 -42.03 17.04 12.98
N ALA A 165 -42.65 18.22 13.05
CA ALA A 165 -43.04 18.91 14.27
C ALA A 165 -44.04 18.11 15.11
#